data_AF-A0A1Y0ML17-F1
#
_entry.id   AF-A0A1Y0ML17-F1
#
_cell.length_a   1.000
_cell.length_b   1.000
_cell.length_c   1.000
_cell.angle_alpha   90.00
_cell.angle_beta   90.00
_cell.angle_gamma   90.00
#
_symmetry.space_group_name_H-M   'P 1'
#
loop_
_entity.id
_entity.type
_entity.pdbx_description
1 polymer ?
#
loop_
_entity_poly.entity_id
_entity_poly.type
_entity_poly.pdbx_seq_one_letter_code
_entity_poly.pdbx_strand_id
1 'polypeptide(L)'
;MRLIERPDGSRTQRIVLLYVASVLLLAIFWTLDNTPTIDTWINQEAERDVYWGNFIYFAYAVIKYAILAVGVIIPIMVTALLLIKPKD
;
A
#
# COMPACT_ATOMS: atom_id res chain seq x y z
N MET A 1 -13.59 27.89 -29.73
CA MET A 1 -12.32 27.16 -29.49
C MET A 1 -12.31 26.70 -28.05
N ARG A 2 -12.36 25.39 -27.77
CA ARG A 2 -12.13 24.89 -26.41
C ARG A 2 -10.61 24.85 -26.20
N LEU A 3 -10.12 25.68 -25.29
CA LEU A 3 -8.74 25.62 -24.81
C LEU A 3 -8.59 24.25 -24.13
N ILE A 4 -7.88 23.34 -24.78
CA ILE A 4 -7.43 22.10 -24.15
C ILE A 4 -6.34 22.55 -23.20
N GLU A 5 -6.69 22.78 -21.94
CA GLU A 5 -5.73 22.98 -20.87
C GLU A 5 -4.73 21.84 -20.93
N ARG A 6 -3.47 22.18 -21.23
CA ARG A 6 -2.40 21.19 -21.18
C ARG A 6 -2.32 20.73 -19.73
N PRO A 7 -2.41 19.43 -19.45
CA PRO A 7 -2.26 18.94 -18.08
C PRO A 7 -0.91 19.38 -17.55
N ASP A 8 -0.88 20.07 -16.40
CA ASP A 8 0.35 20.45 -15.74
C ASP A 8 1.20 19.18 -15.52
N GLY A 9 2.31 19.09 -16.26
CA GLY A 9 3.14 17.88 -16.30
C GLY A 9 3.62 17.45 -14.92
N SER A 10 3.86 18.42 -14.02
CA SER A 10 4.27 18.16 -12.63
C SER A 10 3.17 17.52 -11.77
N ARG A 11 1.91 17.97 -11.90
CA ARG A 11 0.79 17.41 -11.14
C ARG A 11 0.45 16.00 -11.61
N THR A 12 0.46 15.80 -12.93
CA THR A 12 0.19 14.51 -13.56
C THR A 12 1.26 13.47 -13.20
N GLN A 13 2.55 13.84 -13.27
CA GLN A 13 3.64 12.95 -12.86
C GLN A 13 3.54 12.53 -11.38
N ARG A 14 3.22 13.46 -10.47
CA ARG A 14 3.02 13.14 -9.05
C ARG A 14 1.88 12.14 -8.83
N ILE A 15 0.75 12.34 -9.50
CA ILE A 15 -0.40 11.44 -9.42
C ILE A 15 -0.02 10.03 -9.93
N VAL A 16 0.63 9.95 -11.08
CA VAL A 16 1.08 8.67 -11.65
C VAL A 16 2.07 7.97 -10.71
N LEU A 17 3.04 8.69 -10.14
CA LEU A 17 3.99 8.13 -9.18
C LEU A 17 3.32 7.59 -7.92
N LEU A 18 2.36 8.33 -7.35
CA LEU A 18 1.57 7.88 -6.20
C LEU A 18 0.76 6.62 -6.52
N TYR A 19 0.19 6.56 -7.72
CA TYR A 19 -0.58 5.41 -8.18
C TYR A 19 0.31 4.18 -8.36
N VAL A 20 1.48 4.35 -9.00
CA VAL A 20 2.47 3.27 -9.16
C VAL A 20 2.97 2.78 -7.81
N ALA A 21 3.27 3.67 -6.87
CA ALA A 21 3.70 3.30 -5.52
C ALA A 21 2.62 2.49 -4.78
N SER A 22 1.35 2.89 -4.89
CA SER A 22 0.22 2.13 -4.33
C SER A 22 0.11 0.72 -4.92
N VAL A 23 0.20 0.58 -6.24
CA VAL A 23 0.15 -0.72 -6.92
C VAL A 23 1.31 -1.61 -6.47
N LEU A 24 2.51 -1.06 -6.31
CA LEU A 24 3.66 -1.80 -5.78
C LEU A 24 3.43 -2.26 -4.33
N LEU A 25 2.85 -1.42 -3.47
CA LEU A 25 2.50 -1.81 -2.10
C LEU A 25 1.47 -2.95 -2.08
N LEU A 26 0.46 -2.89 -2.94
CA LEU A 26 -0.53 -3.97 -3.08
C LEU A 26 0.10 -5.27 -3.61
N ALA A 27 1.05 -5.18 -4.55
CA ALA A 27 1.79 -6.33 -5.03
C ALA A 27 2.66 -6.95 -3.91
N ILE A 28 3.32 -6.13 -3.09
CA ILE A 28 4.07 -6.59 -1.91
C ILE A 28 3.14 -7.23 -0.88
N PHE A 29 1.97 -6.63 -0.62
CA PHE A 29 0.97 -7.24 0.26
C PHE A 29 0.54 -8.62 -0.27
N TRP A 30 0.27 -8.73 -1.57
CA TRP A 30 -0.13 -9.98 -2.19
C TRP A 30 0.96 -11.05 -2.06
N THR A 31 2.23 -10.71 -2.28
CA THR A 31 3.32 -11.68 -2.11
C THR A 31 3.47 -12.10 -0.66
N LEU A 32 3.38 -11.17 0.29
CA LEU A 32 3.41 -11.47 1.73
C LEU A 32 2.23 -12.35 2.17
N ASP A 33 1.04 -12.12 1.62
CA ASP A 33 -0.15 -12.92 1.92
C ASP A 33 -0.08 -14.34 1.35
N ASN A 34 0.57 -14.50 0.19
CA ASN A 34 0.69 -15.79 -0.49
C ASN A 34 2.01 -16.53 -0.22
N THR A 35 2.85 -16.06 0.71
CA THR A 35 4.12 -16.74 1.06
C THR A 35 3.95 -17.56 2.34
N PRO A 36 3.60 -18.86 2.24
CA PRO A 36 3.40 -19.72 3.41
C PRO A 36 4.67 -19.93 4.23
N THR A 37 5.85 -19.72 3.62
CA THR A 37 7.16 -19.90 4.28
C THR A 37 7.34 -19.01 5.50
N ILE A 38 6.82 -17.77 5.45
CA ILE A 38 6.93 -16.82 6.56
C ILE A 38 6.05 -17.28 7.72
N ASP A 39 4.81 -17.69 7.45
CA ASP A 39 3.91 -18.19 8.48
C ASP A 39 4.46 -19.46 9.15
N THR A 40 5.04 -20.37 8.36
CA THR A 40 5.67 -21.58 8.92
C THR A 40 6.90 -21.26 9.77
N TRP A 41 7.71 -20.27 9.38
CA TRP A 41 8.89 -19.86 10.15
C TRP A 41 8.49 -19.17 11.45
N ILE A 42 7.49 -18.29 11.41
CA ILE A 42 6.97 -17.63 12.61
C ILE A 42 6.39 -18.65 13.60
N ASN A 43 5.66 -19.65 13.11
CA ASN A 43 5.11 -20.71 13.95
C ASN A 43 6.21 -21.58 14.59
N GLN A 44 7.27 -21.91 13.86
CA GLN A 44 8.42 -22.66 14.40
C GLN A 44 9.15 -21.87 15.49
N GLU A 45 9.32 -20.56 15.31
CA GLU A 45 9.98 -19.73 16.33
C GLU A 45 9.08 -19.50 17.55
N ALA A 46 7.75 -19.47 17.36
CA ALA A 46 6.77 -19.43 18.44
C ALA A 46 6.73 -20.72 19.28
N GLU A 47 7.02 -21.88 18.69
CA GLU A 47 7.18 -23.12 19.45
C GLU A 47 8.48 -23.13 20.29
N ARG A 48 9.52 -22.42 19.85
CA ARG A 48 10.79 -22.29 20.57
C ARG A 48 10.74 -21.28 21.72
N ASP A 49 10.14 -20.11 21.48
CA ASP A 49 9.93 -19.07 22.48
C ASP A 49 8.59 -18.37 22.22
N VAL A 50 7.57 -18.80 22.97
CA VAL A 50 6.17 -18.41 22.77
C VAL A 50 5.97 -16.89 22.84
N TYR A 51 6.74 -16.18 23.68
CA TYR A 51 6.62 -14.73 23.79
C TYR A 51 7.23 -14.02 22.58
N TRP A 52 8.40 -14.46 22.14
CA TRP A 52 9.08 -13.88 20.98
C TRP A 52 8.35 -14.18 19.67
N GLY A 53 7.85 -15.41 19.48
CA GLY A 53 7.10 -15.77 18.28
C GLY A 53 5.77 -15.01 18.16
N ASN A 54 5.03 -14.83 19.26
CA ASN A 54 3.81 -14.01 19.25
C ASN A 54 4.09 -12.54 18.95
N PHE A 55 5.20 -11.99 19.45
CA PHE A 55 5.60 -10.61 19.14
C PHE A 55 5.96 -10.43 17.67
N ILE A 56 6.72 -11.36 17.09
CA ILE A 56 7.11 -11.35 15.67
C ILE A 56 5.86 -11.50 14.78
N TYR A 57 4.96 -12.42 15.12
CA TYR A 57 3.68 -12.59 14.42
C TYR A 57 2.86 -11.30 14.43
N PHE A 58 2.73 -10.67 15.60
CA PHE A 58 2.00 -9.41 15.74
C PHE A 58 2.64 -8.28 14.91
N ALA A 59 3.97 -8.11 14.99
CA ALA A 59 4.68 -7.10 14.21
C ALA A 59 4.52 -7.32 12.69
N TYR A 60 4.63 -8.57 12.23
CA TYR A 60 4.41 -8.95 10.84
C TYR A 60 2.98 -8.61 10.39
N ALA A 61 1.98 -8.99 11.17
CA ALA A 61 0.58 -8.68 10.89
C ALA A 61 0.35 -7.17 10.80
N VAL A 62 0.87 -6.38 11.74
CA VAL A 62 0.76 -4.91 11.74
C VAL A 62 1.36 -4.30 10.48
N ILE A 63 2.57 -4.71 10.08
CA ILE A 63 3.23 -4.22 8.86
C ILE A 63 2.41 -4.59 7.63
N LYS A 64 1.95 -5.84 7.53
CA LYS A 64 1.15 -6.34 6.42
C LYS A 64 -0.15 -5.53 6.25
N TYR A 65 -0.90 -5.31 7.32
CA TYR A 65 -2.13 -4.52 7.26
C TYR A 65 -1.89 -3.03 7.02
N ALA A 66 -0.77 -2.47 7.49
CA ALA A 66 -0.38 -1.09 7.19
C ALA A 66 -0.10 -0.91 5.69
N ILE A 67 0.60 -1.86 5.05
CA ILE A 67 0.85 -1.85 3.61
C ILE A 67 -0.47 -1.91 2.83
N LEU A 68 -1.41 -2.78 3.24
CA LEU A 68 -2.74 -2.84 2.63
C LEU A 68 -3.50 -1.51 2.76
N ALA A 69 -3.54 -0.95 3.96
CA ALA A 69 -4.23 0.31 4.23
C ALA A 69 -3.66 1.45 3.38
N VAL A 70 -2.34 1.61 3.33
CA VAL A 70 -1.69 2.64 2.50
C VAL A 70 -1.91 2.37 1.01
N GLY A 71 -1.81 1.11 0.59
CA GLY A 71 -2.07 0.68 -0.79
C GLY A 71 -3.47 1.03 -1.28
N VAL A 72 -4.48 1.05 -0.39
CA VAL A 72 -5.87 1.40 -0.71
C VAL A 72 -6.18 2.89 -0.51
N ILE A 73 -5.65 3.51 0.54
CA ILE A 73 -5.92 4.92 0.88
C ILE A 73 -5.35 5.87 -0.19
N ILE A 74 -4.16 5.59 -0.73
CA ILE A 74 -3.52 6.46 -1.74
C ILE A 74 -4.39 6.58 -3.01
N PRO A 75 -4.87 5.49 -3.65
CA PRO A 75 -5.79 5.56 -4.78
C PRO A 75 -7.06 6.36 -4.44
N ILE A 76 -7.66 6.12 -3.28
CA ILE A 76 -8.88 6.81 -2.85
C ILE A 76 -8.62 8.31 -2.72
N MET A 77 -7.52 8.71 -2.08
CA MET A 77 -7.13 10.12 -1.95
C MET A 77 -6.87 10.76 -3.31
N VAL A 78 -6.16 10.07 -4.21
CA VAL A 78 -5.89 10.54 -5.56
C VAL A 78 -7.19 10.72 -6.35
N THR A 79 -8.11 9.75 -6.28
CA THR A 79 -9.43 9.84 -6.90
C THR A 79 -10.25 11.00 -6.32
N ALA A 80 -10.24 11.19 -4.99
CA ALA A 80 -10.91 12.32 -4.35
C ALA A 80 -10.34 13.67 -4.81
N LEU A 81 -9.01 13.79 -4.89
CA LEU A 81 -8.33 15.00 -5.38
C LEU A 81 -8.59 15.29 -6.88
N LEU A 82 -8.89 14.26 -7.67
CA LEU A 82 -9.30 14.40 -9.07
C LEU A 82 -10.77 14.78 -9.22
N LEU A 83 -11.64 14.30 -8.32
CA LEU A 83 -13.07 14.61 -8.31
C LEU A 83 -13.38 16.01 -7.77
N ILE A 84 -12.55 16.52 -6.84
CA ILE A 84 -12.60 17.91 -6.40
C ILE A 84 -12.00 18.76 -7.53
N LYS A 85 -12.84 19.09 -8.51
CA LYS A 85 -12.52 20.05 -9.57
C LYS A 85 -12.07 21.37 -8.92
N PRO A 86 -10.93 21.96 -9.31
CA PRO A 86 -10.62 23.32 -8.88
C PRO A 86 -11.81 24.21 -9.26
N LYS A 87 -12.35 24.92 -8.27
CA LYS A 87 -13.27 26.03 -8.52
C LYS A 87 -12.40 27.17 -9.05
N ASP A 88 -12.30 27.26 -10.37
CA ASP A 88 -11.93 28.51 -11.02
C ASP A 88 -13.05 29.54 -10.82
#